data_AF-A0A811UF94-F1
#
_entry.id   AF-A0A811UF94-F1
#
_cell.length_a   1.000
_cell.length_b   1.000
_cell.length_c   1.000
_cell.angle_alpha   90.00
_cell.angle_beta   90.00
_cell.angle_gamma   90.00
#
_symmetry.space_group_name_H-M   'P 1'
#
loop_
_entity.id
_entity.type
_entity.pdbx_description
1 polymer ?
#
loop_
_entity_poly.entity_id
_entity_poly.type
_entity_poly.pdbx_seq_one_letter_code
_entity_poly.pdbx_strand_id
1 'polypeptide(L)'
;MSGGAAYVLSKEALRRFMTTAFHNSTLCPRAQKFGIEDFYMGVCLQNVGVHLADARFALSAADNKPKFMPLDLHTYMSTDNATQLSEWLLTMTPYAVESGLNCCSNYSIAFHYTSPWRMYMYEFFIYHFRAFGVQHHAKSLPAKLSLAEVTRLFPSNYSDYGKPLVDLDARNRPDNF
;
A
#
# COMPACT_ATOMS: atom_id res chain seq x y z
N MET A 1 -2.24 2.33 5.63
CA MET A 1 -2.38 1.48 4.43
C MET A 1 -3.54 2.07 3.65
N SER A 2 -3.38 2.44 2.38
CA SER A 2 -4.50 2.94 1.57
C SER A 2 -5.12 1.80 0.77
N GLY A 3 -6.43 1.60 0.91
CA GLY A 3 -7.21 0.57 0.23
C GLY A 3 -7.59 0.94 -1.19
N GLY A 4 -7.54 2.23 -1.55
CA GLY A 4 -7.92 2.71 -2.88
C GLY A 4 -7.20 1.94 -3.99
N ALA A 5 -5.87 1.85 -3.95
CA ALA A 5 -5.14 1.10 -4.97
C ALA A 5 -5.26 -0.42 -4.78
N ALA A 6 -4.69 -0.92 -3.68
CA ALA A 6 -4.72 -2.30 -3.20
C ALA A 6 -3.73 -2.41 -2.02
N TYR A 7 -3.85 -3.51 -1.28
CA TYR A 7 -2.81 -4.03 -0.41
C TYR A 7 -2.69 -5.54 -0.62
N VAL A 8 -1.54 -6.12 -0.29
CA VAL A 8 -1.26 -7.55 -0.46
C VAL A 8 -1.05 -8.19 0.90
N LEU A 9 -1.77 -9.28 1.15
CA LEU A 9 -1.63 -10.06 2.37
C LEU A 9 -0.90 -11.37 2.09
N SER A 10 0.03 -11.74 2.97
CA SER A 10 0.56 -13.10 2.98
C SER A 10 -0.53 -14.07 3.42
N LYS A 11 -0.39 -15.35 3.07
CA LYS A 11 -1.30 -16.41 3.49
C LYS A 11 -1.48 -16.44 5.02
N GLU A 12 -0.39 -16.21 5.76
CA GLU A 12 -0.42 -16.20 7.23
C GLU A 12 -1.10 -14.93 7.78
N ALA A 13 -0.90 -13.78 7.15
CA ALA A 13 -1.58 -12.54 7.55
C ALA A 13 -3.11 -12.68 7.42
N LEU A 14 -3.58 -13.20 6.28
CA LEU A 14 -5.01 -13.47 6.06
C LEU A 14 -5.56 -14.48 7.06
N ARG A 15 -4.80 -15.56 7.34
CA ARG A 15 -5.21 -16.58 8.32
C ARG A 15 -5.39 -15.95 9.70
N ARG A 16 -4.40 -15.22 10.22
CA ARG A 16 -4.47 -14.56 11.54
C ARG A 16 -5.60 -13.55 11.62
N PHE A 17 -5.79 -12.75 10.56
CA PHE A 17 -6.91 -11.83 10.47
C PHE A 17 -8.24 -12.57 10.68
N MET A 18 -8.52 -13.60 9.88
CA MET A 18 -9.80 -14.31 9.95
C MET A 18 -9.99 -15.13 11.22
N THR A 19 -8.95 -15.84 11.68
CA THR A 19 -9.11 -16.78 12.80
C THR A 19 -8.96 -16.13 14.18
N THR A 20 -8.33 -14.95 14.27
CA THR A 20 -7.98 -14.33 15.55
C THR A 20 -8.52 -12.90 15.69
N ALA A 21 -8.46 -12.08 14.63
CA ALA A 21 -8.85 -10.67 14.72
C ALA A 21 -10.34 -10.44 14.42
N PHE A 22 -10.85 -10.92 13.28
CA PHE A 22 -12.09 -10.47 12.66
C PHE A 22 -13.33 -10.56 13.57
N HIS A 23 -13.41 -11.61 14.39
CA HIS A 23 -14.54 -11.82 15.32
C HIS A 23 -14.32 -11.24 16.73
N ASN A 24 -13.15 -10.65 17.01
CA ASN A 24 -12.78 -10.14 18.33
C ASN A 24 -12.79 -8.60 18.32
N SER A 25 -13.82 -7.99 18.92
CA SER A 25 -13.99 -6.54 18.96
C SER A 25 -12.92 -5.78 19.76
N THR A 26 -12.12 -6.47 20.57
CA THR A 26 -10.98 -5.87 21.28
C THR A 26 -9.73 -5.80 20.38
N LEU A 27 -9.63 -6.69 19.38
CA LEU A 27 -8.50 -6.73 18.45
C LEU A 27 -8.80 -6.03 17.12
N CYS A 28 -10.07 -6.01 16.71
CA CYS A 28 -10.51 -5.53 15.42
C CYS A 28 -11.77 -4.68 15.57
N PRO A 29 -11.82 -3.45 15.03
CA PRO A 29 -13.04 -2.65 15.02
C PRO A 29 -14.20 -3.41 14.39
N ARG A 30 -15.40 -3.23 14.93
CA ARG A 30 -16.61 -3.77 14.28
C ARG A 30 -16.83 -3.05 12.95
N ALA A 31 -17.19 -3.80 11.92
CA ALA A 31 -17.51 -3.23 10.62
C ALA A 31 -18.64 -2.19 10.75
N GLN A 32 -18.42 -1.01 10.17
CA GLN A 32 -19.39 0.08 10.14
C GLN A 32 -19.81 0.37 8.69
N LYS A 33 -21.06 0.78 8.48
CA LYS A 33 -21.64 1.05 7.15
C LYS A 33 -20.86 2.10 6.34
N PHE A 34 -20.12 2.99 7.02
CA PHE A 34 -19.28 4.03 6.42
C PHE A 34 -17.87 4.05 7.02
N GLY A 35 -17.42 2.91 7.54
CA GLY A 35 -16.10 2.78 8.13
C GLY A 35 -15.00 2.85 7.08
N ILE A 36 -13.83 3.33 7.49
CA ILE A 36 -12.61 3.37 6.69
C ILE A 36 -11.97 1.98 6.75
N GLU A 37 -12.36 1.11 5.81
CA GLU A 37 -12.02 -0.32 5.83
C GLU A 37 -10.50 -0.59 5.89
N ASP A 38 -9.71 0.13 5.11
CA ASP A 38 -8.26 -0.03 5.02
C ASP A 38 -7.55 0.38 6.32
N PHE A 39 -8.06 1.40 7.01
CA PHE A 39 -7.64 1.77 8.36
C PHE A 39 -7.96 0.64 9.34
N TYR A 40 -9.20 0.14 9.36
CA TYR A 40 -9.60 -0.96 10.24
C TYR A 40 -8.79 -2.23 9.97
N MET A 41 -8.57 -2.60 8.71
CA MET A 41 -7.70 -3.71 8.34
C MET A 41 -6.29 -3.52 8.91
N GLY A 42 -5.72 -2.32 8.80
CA GLY A 42 -4.43 -2.00 9.40
C GLY A 42 -4.40 -2.23 10.91
N VAL A 43 -5.47 -1.84 11.62
CA VAL A 43 -5.60 -2.07 13.07
C VAL A 43 -5.70 -3.56 13.39
N CYS A 44 -6.61 -4.28 12.73
CA CYS A 44 -6.85 -5.70 12.97
C CYS A 44 -5.59 -6.53 12.74
N LEU A 45 -4.86 -6.25 11.66
CA LEU A 45 -3.63 -6.96 11.29
C LEU A 45 -2.50 -6.70 12.29
N GLN A 46 -2.28 -5.46 12.70
CA GLN A 46 -1.25 -5.11 13.69
C GLN A 46 -1.51 -5.75 15.06
N ASN A 47 -2.77 -5.81 15.48
CA ASN A 47 -3.17 -6.41 16.77
C ASN A 47 -2.98 -7.94 16.82
N VAL A 48 -2.79 -8.60 15.68
CA VAL A 48 -2.43 -10.03 15.59
C VAL A 48 -1.00 -10.27 15.08
N GLY A 49 -0.17 -9.23 15.13
CA GLY A 49 1.27 -9.34 14.87
C GLY A 49 1.64 -9.45 13.41
N VAL A 50 0.76 -9.01 12.50
CA VAL A 50 1.12 -8.89 11.09
C VAL A 50 1.98 -7.63 10.91
N HIS A 51 3.15 -7.82 10.30
CA HIS A 51 4.05 -6.72 9.96
C HIS A 51 3.51 -5.96 8.75
N LEU A 52 3.37 -4.64 8.88
CA LEU A 52 3.05 -3.78 7.76
C LEU A 52 4.32 -3.47 6.98
N ALA A 53 4.39 -3.97 5.74
CA ALA A 53 5.52 -3.73 4.85
C ALA A 53 5.19 -2.59 3.88
N ASP A 54 5.97 -1.52 3.95
CA ASP A 54 5.83 -0.40 3.03
C ASP A 54 6.48 -0.72 1.69
N ALA A 55 5.67 -0.82 0.65
CA ALA A 55 6.13 -1.21 -0.67
C ALA A 55 7.19 -0.26 -1.26
N ARG A 56 7.32 0.98 -0.75
CA ARG A 56 8.40 1.90 -1.13
C ARG A 56 9.78 1.32 -0.87
N PHE A 57 9.94 0.55 0.19
CA PHE A 57 11.23 -0.04 0.56
C PHE A 57 11.38 -1.48 0.03
N ALA A 58 10.42 -1.95 -0.77
CA ALA A 58 10.55 -3.24 -1.45
C ALA A 58 11.47 -3.10 -2.68
N LEU A 59 12.33 -4.10 -2.90
CA LEU A 59 13.25 -4.30 -4.04
C LEU A 59 14.61 -3.58 -3.99
N SER A 60 14.67 -2.25 -3.80
CA SER A 60 15.95 -1.53 -3.80
C SER A 60 15.86 -0.20 -3.05
N ALA A 61 16.92 0.14 -2.32
CA ALA A 61 17.05 1.46 -1.67
C ALA A 61 17.08 2.63 -2.68
N ALA A 62 17.41 2.36 -3.94
CA ALA A 62 17.44 3.37 -5.00
C ALA A 62 16.06 3.74 -5.56
N ASP A 63 15.03 2.91 -5.32
CA ASP A 63 13.66 3.19 -5.76
C ASP A 63 12.71 3.15 -4.56
N ASN A 64 12.74 4.25 -3.81
CA ASN A 64 11.90 4.52 -2.64
C ASN A 64 10.52 5.12 -2.99
N LYS A 65 10.10 5.04 -4.26
CA LYS A 65 8.83 5.61 -4.75
C LYS A 65 7.66 4.68 -4.48
N PRO A 66 6.46 5.23 -4.23
CA PRO A 66 5.27 4.43 -3.95
C PRO A 66 4.96 3.48 -5.12
N LYS A 67 4.50 2.28 -4.77
CA LYS A 67 4.20 1.20 -5.74
C LYS A 67 2.70 0.90 -5.83
N PHE A 68 1.93 1.27 -4.79
CA PHE A 68 0.47 1.24 -4.78
C PHE A 68 -0.02 2.68 -4.74
N MET A 69 -0.63 3.13 -5.85
CA MET A 69 -0.93 4.54 -6.10
C MET A 69 -2.43 4.76 -5.95
N PRO A 70 -2.90 5.46 -4.90
CA PRO A 70 -4.33 5.58 -4.62
C PRO A 70 -5.08 6.59 -5.51
N LEU A 71 -4.40 7.18 -6.49
CA LEU A 71 -4.97 7.97 -7.58
C LEU A 71 -4.51 7.40 -8.93
N ASP A 72 -5.13 7.86 -10.01
CA ASP A 72 -4.74 7.41 -11.35
C ASP A 72 -3.38 7.97 -11.77
N LEU A 73 -2.72 7.29 -12.71
CA LEU A 73 -1.38 7.65 -13.17
C LEU A 73 -1.32 9.09 -13.74
N HIS A 74 -2.38 9.56 -14.41
CA HIS A 74 -2.40 10.90 -14.99
C HIS A 74 -2.35 11.96 -13.89
N THR A 75 -3.06 11.77 -12.77
CA THR A 75 -3.01 12.69 -11.63
C THR A 75 -1.59 12.84 -11.06
N TYR A 76 -0.80 11.78 -11.02
CA TYR A 76 0.60 11.85 -10.59
C TYR A 76 1.54 12.41 -11.65
N MET A 77 1.33 12.06 -12.92
CA MET A 77 2.21 12.48 -14.02
C MET A 77 1.99 13.93 -14.46
N SER A 78 0.80 14.49 -14.23
CA SER A 78 0.53 15.86 -14.66
C SER A 78 1.37 16.87 -13.87
N THR A 79 1.91 17.85 -14.60
CA THR A 79 2.59 19.02 -14.06
C THR A 79 1.87 20.31 -14.43
N ASP A 80 0.62 20.20 -14.90
CA ASP A 80 -0.20 21.36 -15.17
C ASP A 80 -0.77 21.96 -13.87
N ASN A 81 -1.16 23.23 -13.90
CA ASN A 81 -1.70 23.91 -12.72
C ASN A 81 -3.14 23.50 -12.38
N ALA A 82 -3.82 22.75 -13.27
CA ALA A 82 -5.22 22.36 -13.14
C ALA A 82 -5.38 21.01 -12.42
N THR A 83 -4.38 20.14 -12.51
CA THR A 83 -4.37 18.79 -11.95
C THR A 83 -3.62 18.83 -10.63
N GLN A 84 -4.37 18.90 -9.54
CA GLN A 84 -3.80 18.92 -8.20
C GLN A 84 -3.91 17.54 -7.55
N LEU A 85 -2.84 17.14 -6.86
CA LEU A 85 -2.89 16.01 -5.95
C LEU A 85 -3.90 16.31 -4.84
N SER A 86 -4.76 15.33 -4.53
CA SER A 86 -5.81 15.52 -3.53
C SER A 86 -5.23 15.84 -2.15
N GLU A 87 -5.84 16.79 -1.44
CA GLU A 87 -5.40 17.23 -0.11
C GLU A 87 -5.33 16.07 0.90
N TRP A 88 -6.29 15.15 0.86
CA TRP A 88 -6.29 13.97 1.73
C TRP A 88 -5.03 13.12 1.54
N LEU A 89 -4.52 13.02 0.30
CA LEU A 89 -3.32 12.23 0.02
C LEU A 89 -2.12 12.89 0.67
N LEU A 90 -2.00 14.21 0.52
CA LEU A 90 -0.90 15.01 1.06
C LEU A 90 -0.91 15.05 2.59
N THR A 91 -2.08 14.99 3.22
CA THR A 91 -2.23 15.02 4.68
C THR A 91 -2.09 13.65 5.34
N MET A 92 -2.44 12.57 4.65
CA MET A 92 -2.39 11.20 5.20
C MET A 92 -1.11 10.43 4.87
N THR A 93 -0.26 10.96 3.99
CA THR A 93 1.05 10.38 3.68
C THR A 93 2.13 10.97 4.59
N PRO A 94 2.96 10.12 5.24
CA PRO A 94 4.12 10.63 5.98
C PRO A 94 5.30 11.01 5.07
N TYR A 95 5.17 10.84 3.75
CA TYR A 95 6.25 11.04 2.79
C TYR A 95 5.84 11.98 1.67
N ALA A 96 6.79 12.79 1.18
CA ALA A 96 6.56 13.69 0.05
C ALA A 96 6.04 12.93 -1.16
N VAL A 97 5.04 13.53 -1.83
CA VAL A 97 4.46 13.00 -3.06
C VAL A 97 5.01 13.81 -4.22
N GLU A 98 5.73 13.13 -5.12
CA GLU A 98 6.28 13.74 -6.33
C GLU A 98 5.25 13.69 -7.47
N SER A 99 5.27 14.73 -8.32
CA SER A 99 4.53 14.77 -9.59
C SER A 99 5.47 14.74 -10.79
N GLY A 100 4.92 14.56 -11.99
CA GLY A 100 5.69 14.48 -13.23
C GLY A 100 6.31 13.10 -13.45
N LEU A 101 7.30 13.02 -14.33
CA LEU A 101 7.95 11.75 -14.69
C LEU A 101 8.70 11.08 -13.53
N ASN A 102 8.98 11.82 -12.45
CA ASN A 102 9.62 11.30 -11.25
C ASN A 102 8.63 10.76 -10.22
N CYS A 103 7.31 10.92 -10.39
CA CYS A 103 6.30 10.54 -9.39
C CYS A 103 6.38 9.08 -8.93
N CYS A 104 6.71 8.21 -9.87
CA CYS A 104 6.23 6.85 -9.84
C CYS A 104 7.39 5.87 -9.98
N SER A 105 7.30 4.75 -9.25
CA SER A 105 8.30 3.69 -9.30
C SER A 105 8.30 3.03 -10.68
N ASN A 106 9.49 2.66 -11.17
CA ASN A 106 9.60 1.77 -12.34
C ASN A 106 9.08 0.35 -12.05
N TYR A 107 8.76 0.06 -10.79
CA TYR A 107 8.14 -1.17 -10.31
C TYR A 107 6.78 -0.89 -9.65
N SER A 108 6.05 0.13 -10.13
CA SER A 108 4.67 0.35 -9.71
C SER A 108 3.80 -0.89 -9.97
N ILE A 109 2.87 -1.15 -9.06
CA ILE A 109 2.04 -2.36 -9.02
C ILE A 109 0.58 -2.04 -9.37
N ALA A 110 0.01 -0.98 -8.80
CA ALA A 110 -1.39 -0.64 -8.99
C ALA A 110 -1.64 0.88 -8.96
N PHE A 111 -2.60 1.32 -9.78
CA PHE A 111 -3.11 2.70 -9.83
C PHE A 111 -4.63 2.68 -9.70
N HIS A 112 -5.17 3.37 -8.70
CA HIS A 112 -6.61 3.49 -8.49
C HIS A 112 -7.26 4.39 -9.54
N TYR A 113 -8.61 4.37 -9.65
CA TYR A 113 -9.38 5.16 -10.62
C TYR A 113 -8.96 4.98 -12.09
N THR A 114 -8.30 3.87 -12.42
CA THR A 114 -7.95 3.53 -13.80
C THR A 114 -9.21 3.13 -14.56
N SER A 115 -9.55 3.85 -15.63
CA SER A 115 -10.71 3.50 -16.48
C SER A 115 -10.44 2.24 -17.32
N PRO A 116 -11.48 1.52 -17.77
CA PRO A 116 -11.30 0.33 -18.62
C PRO A 116 -10.43 0.60 -19.86
N TRP A 117 -10.63 1.74 -20.53
CA TRP A 117 -9.79 2.15 -21.66
C TRP A 117 -8.31 2.29 -21.28
N ARG A 118 -8.00 2.93 -20.15
CA ARG A 118 -6.62 3.08 -19.67
C ARG A 118 -5.99 1.73 -19.32
N MET A 119 -6.76 0.76 -18.81
CA MET A 119 -6.26 -0.60 -18.58
C MET A 119 -5.76 -1.25 -19.88
N TYR A 120 -6.56 -1.19 -20.97
CA TYR A 120 -6.12 -1.71 -22.28
C TYR A 120 -4.92 -0.94 -22.83
N MET A 121 -4.86 0.37 -22.61
CA MET A 121 -3.71 1.19 -23.01
C MET A 121 -2.43 0.77 -22.26
N TYR A 122 -2.51 0.52 -20.95
CA TYR A 122 -1.37 0.02 -20.16
C TYR A 122 -0.95 -1.38 -20.62
N GLU A 123 -1.90 -2.28 -20.85
CA GLU A 123 -1.64 -3.62 -21.42
C GLU A 123 -0.87 -3.50 -22.74
N PHE A 124 -1.34 -2.65 -23.66
CA PHE A 124 -0.69 -2.40 -24.93
C PHE A 124 0.74 -1.90 -24.74
N PHE A 125 0.96 -0.87 -23.92
CA PHE A 125 2.30 -0.30 -23.75
C PHE A 125 3.28 -1.22 -23.01
N ILE A 126 2.81 -2.03 -22.07
CA ILE A 126 3.65 -2.92 -21.26
C ILE A 126 4.00 -4.18 -22.06
N TYR A 127 3.01 -4.82 -22.69
CA TYR A 127 3.19 -6.16 -23.25
C TYR A 127 3.31 -6.20 -24.77
N HIS A 128 2.71 -5.24 -25.50
CA HIS A 128 2.60 -5.30 -26.95
C HIS A 128 3.49 -4.28 -27.69
N PHE A 129 3.61 -3.07 -27.17
CA PHE A 129 4.40 -2.01 -27.79
C PHE A 129 5.89 -2.32 -27.72
N ARG A 130 6.61 -2.03 -28.81
CA ARG A 130 8.06 -2.22 -28.93
C ARG A 130 8.68 -0.95 -29.46
N ALA A 131 9.21 -0.13 -28.55
CA ALA A 131 9.95 1.07 -28.92
C ALA A 131 11.24 0.66 -29.64
N PHE A 132 11.49 1.25 -30.81
CA PHE A 132 12.72 1.01 -31.55
C PHE A 132 13.94 1.40 -30.70
N GLY A 133 14.94 0.51 -30.63
CA GLY A 133 16.17 0.73 -29.87
C GLY A 133 16.10 0.45 -28.36
N VAL A 134 14.93 0.08 -27.81
CA VAL A 134 14.80 -0.27 -26.38
C VAL A 134 14.84 -1.80 -26.21
N GLN A 135 15.84 -2.30 -25.48
CA GLN A 135 15.91 -3.70 -25.11
C GLN A 135 15.10 -3.96 -23.82
N HIS A 136 14.06 -4.78 -23.93
CA HIS A 136 13.31 -5.26 -22.78
C HIS A 136 14.01 -6.48 -22.17
N HIS A 137 14.78 -6.28 -21.10
CA HIS A 137 15.38 -7.40 -20.38
C HIS A 137 14.37 -7.99 -19.39
N ALA A 138 14.13 -9.30 -19.51
CA ALA A 138 13.42 -10.05 -18.48
C ALA A 138 14.24 -9.98 -17.18
N LYS A 139 13.70 -9.30 -16.16
CA LYS A 139 14.29 -9.30 -14.83
C LYS A 139 13.89 -10.58 -14.12
N SER A 140 14.88 -11.32 -13.61
CA SER A 140 14.61 -12.41 -12.69
C SER A 140 14.03 -11.84 -11.39
N LEU A 141 13.13 -12.59 -10.75
CA LEU A 141 12.69 -12.25 -9.40
C LEU A 141 13.92 -12.19 -8.48
N PRO A 142 14.00 -11.18 -7.60
CA PRO A 142 15.09 -11.11 -6.62
C PRO A 142 15.01 -12.31 -5.68
N ALA A 143 16.15 -12.63 -5.05
CA ALA A 143 16.18 -13.63 -4.00
C ALA A 143 15.21 -13.26 -2.87
N LYS A 144 14.64 -14.28 -2.22
CA LYS A 144 13.78 -14.07 -1.04
C LYS A 144 14.61 -13.40 0.06
N LEU A 145 14.05 -12.36 0.66
CA LEU A 145 14.64 -11.71 1.82
C LEU A 145 14.73 -12.70 2.99
N SER A 146 15.87 -12.69 3.68
CA SER A 146 16.03 -13.37 4.96
C SER A 146 15.16 -12.72 6.04
N LEU A 147 14.89 -13.45 7.13
CA LEU A 147 14.15 -12.89 8.26
C LEU A 147 14.83 -11.64 8.83
N ALA A 148 16.17 -11.63 8.91
CA ALA A 148 16.93 -10.48 9.38
C ALA A 148 16.72 -9.25 8.48
N GLU A 149 16.72 -9.44 7.15
CA GLU A 149 16.46 -8.35 6.21
C GLU A 149 15.01 -7.85 6.30
N VAL A 150 14.04 -8.75 6.41
CA VAL A 150 12.62 -8.38 6.60
C VAL A 150 12.46 -7.55 7.88
N THR A 151 13.03 -7.99 9.00
CA THR A 151 12.96 -7.25 10.28
C THR A 151 13.65 -5.90 10.20
N ARG A 152 14.78 -5.82 9.49
CA ARG A 152 15.52 -4.56 9.30
C ARG A 152 14.74 -3.56 8.42
N LEU A 153 14.12 -4.04 7.34
CA LEU A 153 13.37 -3.20 6.41
C LEU A 153 11.99 -2.82 6.94
N PHE A 154 11.36 -3.71 7.71
CA PHE A 154 9.99 -3.59 8.21
C PHE A 154 9.92 -3.91 9.71
N PRO A 155 10.49 -3.04 10.56
CA PRO A 155 10.49 -3.25 12.01
C PRO A 155 9.06 -3.27 12.55
N SER A 156 8.81 -4.10 13.57
CA SER A 156 7.53 -4.19 14.27
C SER A 156 7.75 -4.08 15.76
N ASN A 157 6.88 -3.31 16.42
CA ASN A 157 6.89 -3.12 17.87
C ASN A 157 5.94 -4.09 18.59
N TYR A 158 5.40 -5.08 17.86
CA TYR A 158 4.46 -6.05 18.41
C TYR A 158 5.14 -7.05 19.36
N SER A 159 4.46 -7.34 20.47
CA SER A 159 4.80 -8.40 21.41
C SER A 159 3.54 -9.19 21.78
N ASP A 160 3.63 -10.52 21.84
CA ASP A 160 2.49 -11.38 22.18
C ASP A 160 1.96 -11.14 23.60
N TYR A 161 2.81 -10.68 24.53
CA TYR A 161 2.46 -10.43 25.92
C TYR A 161 1.74 -9.09 26.16
N GLY A 162 1.77 -8.17 25.18
CA GLY A 162 1.32 -6.78 25.32
C GLY A 162 0.17 -6.37 24.38
N LYS A 163 -0.58 -7.33 23.83
CA LYS A 163 -1.73 -7.04 22.95
C LYS A 163 -2.87 -6.30 23.68
N PRO A 164 -3.62 -5.42 22.98
CA PRO A 164 -3.46 -4.98 21.59
C PRO A 164 -2.39 -3.88 21.39
N LEU A 165 -1.77 -3.83 20.21
CA LEU A 165 -0.78 -2.79 19.86
C LEU A 165 -1.45 -1.44 19.56
N VAL A 166 -2.65 -1.49 18.98
CA VAL A 166 -3.50 -0.33 18.77
C VAL A 166 -4.69 -0.43 19.71
N ASP A 167 -4.71 0.44 20.72
CA ASP A 167 -5.80 0.55 21.70
C ASP A 167 -7.06 1.17 21.05
N LEU A 168 -8.13 0.38 20.99
CA LEU A 168 -9.42 0.78 20.44
C LEU A 168 -10.24 1.62 21.42
N ASP A 169 -9.98 1.53 22.73
CA ASP A 169 -10.74 2.21 23.79
C ASP A 169 -10.18 3.62 24.10
N ALA A 170 -9.04 3.99 23.51
CA ALA A 170 -8.47 5.33 23.59
C ALA A 170 -9.37 6.36 22.85
N ARG A 171 -10.03 7.22 23.64
CA ARG A 171 -11.21 8.07 23.31
C ARG A 171 -11.03 9.24 22.32
N ASN A 172 -10.12 9.19 21.36
CA ASN A 172 -9.88 10.30 20.42
C ASN A 172 -10.09 9.94 18.94
N ARG A 173 -10.94 8.95 18.64
CA ARG A 173 -11.25 8.60 17.25
C ARG A 173 -12.50 9.35 16.79
N PRO A 174 -12.47 10.01 15.63
CA PRO A 174 -13.69 10.50 14.97
C PRO A 174 -14.70 9.36 14.80
N ASP A 175 -16.00 9.64 14.87
CA ASP A 175 -17.08 8.63 14.79
C ASP A 175 -17.07 7.82 13.48
N ASN A 176 -16.38 8.32 12.45
CA ASN A 176 -16.19 7.69 11.15
C ASN A 176 -14.80 7.05 10.94
N PHE A 177 -13.97 7.01 11.99
CA PHE A 177 -12.61 6.44 12.02
C PHE A 177 -12.48 5.23 12.97
#